data_AF-A0AAP7AQR0-F1
#
_entry.id   AF-A0AAP7AQR0-F1
#
_cell.length_a   1.000
_cell.length_b   1.000
_cell.length_c   1.000
_cell.angle_alpha   90.00
_cell.angle_beta   90.00
_cell.angle_gamma   90.00
#
_symmetry.space_group_name_H-M   'P 1'
#
loop_
_entity.id
_entity.type
_entity.pdbx_description
1 polymer ?
#
loop_
_entity_poly.entity_id
_entity_poly.type
_entity_poly.pdbx_seq_one_letter_code
_entity_poly.pdbx_strand_id
1 'polypeptide(L)' 'MSSDTITLELDKYESGVVFHSLKDKRNQMLKEGKDTELVDDVLMKVIEKIEVPPEKEKRGRRSHEER' A
#
# COMPACT_ATOMS: atom_id res chain seq x y z
N MET A 1 -5.37 19.32 -21.92
CA MET A 1 -5.59 18.03 -21.26
C MET A 1 -5.72 18.34 -19.79
N SER A 2 -6.94 18.29 -19.25
CA SER A 2 -7.21 18.57 -17.84
C SER A 2 -6.59 17.46 -17.01
N SER A 3 -5.52 17.75 -16.29
CA SER A 3 -4.93 16.81 -15.33
C SER A 3 -5.86 16.77 -14.12
N ASP A 4 -6.88 15.92 -14.17
CA ASP A 4 -7.85 15.74 -13.09
C ASP A 4 -7.13 15.18 -11.85
N THR A 5 -6.61 16.09 -11.03
CA THR A 5 -5.88 15.79 -9.81
C THR A 5 -6.86 15.82 -8.65
N ILE A 6 -7.07 14.68 -8.01
CA ILE A 6 -7.94 14.57 -6.84
C ILE A 6 -7.04 14.67 -5.59
N THR A 7 -7.34 15.64 -4.72
CA THR A 7 -6.67 15.79 -3.43
C THR A 7 -7.59 15.23 -2.34
N LEU A 8 -7.05 14.31 -1.52
CA LEU A 8 -7.73 13.77 -0.35
C LEU A 8 -6.94 14.14 0.89
N GLU A 9 -7.62 14.65 1.90
CA GLU A 9 -7.12 14.80 3.26
C GLU A 9 -7.51 13.55 4.03
N LEU A 10 -6.54 12.88 4.65
CA LEU A 10 -6.73 11.64 5.40
C LEU A 10 -6.15 11.85 6.79
N ASP A 11 -6.86 11.38 7.81
CA ASP A 11 -6.30 11.30 9.16
C ASP A 11 -5.30 10.12 9.30
N LYS A 12 -4.64 10.01 10.46
CA LYS A 12 -3.64 8.96 10.73
C LYS A 12 -4.20 7.53 10.64
N TYR A 13 -5.47 7.35 10.94
CA TYR A 13 -6.13 6.05 10.87
C TYR A 13 -6.53 5.74 9.43
N GLU A 14 -7.13 6.69 8.73
CA GLU A 14 -7.51 6.58 7.32
C GLU A 14 -6.29 6.33 6.43
N SER A 15 -5.17 7.02 6.69
CA SER A 15 -3.91 6.76 5.99
C SER A 15 -3.42 5.33 6.21
N GLY A 16 -3.58 4.81 7.44
CA GLY A 16 -3.28 3.42 7.78
C GLY A 16 -4.17 2.44 7.03
N VAL A 17 -5.49 2.71 6.94
CA VAL A 17 -6.44 1.87 6.20
C VAL A 17 -6.08 1.83 4.72
N VAL A 18 -5.87 2.99 4.09
CA VAL A 18 -5.52 3.10 2.67
C VAL A 18 -4.22 2.34 2.37
N PHE A 19 -3.19 2.51 3.21
CA PHE A 19 -1.92 1.81 3.05
C PHE A 19 -2.08 0.28 3.09
N HIS A 20 -2.81 -0.23 4.09
CA HIS A 20 -3.02 -1.67 4.22
C HIS A 20 -3.85 -2.23 3.06
N SER A 21 -4.91 -1.53 2.63
CA SER A 21 -5.73 -1.93 1.50
C SER A 21 -4.93 -2.00 0.20
N LEU A 22 -4.11 -0.99 -0.10
CA LEU A 22 -3.26 -0.99 -1.29
C LEU A 22 -2.20 -2.08 -1.24
N LYS A 23 -1.57 -2.29 -0.07
CA LYS A 23 -0.60 -3.37 0.15
C LYS A 23 -1.22 -4.74 -0.10
N ASP A 24 -2.41 -4.99 0.44
CA ASP A 24 -3.10 -6.27 0.26
C ASP A 24 -3.54 -6.47 -1.18
N LYS A 25 -3.99 -5.41 -1.85
CA LYS A 25 -4.32 -5.43 -3.28
C LYS A 25 -3.11 -5.80 -4.14
N ARG A 26 -1.96 -5.17 -3.89
CA ARG A 26 -0.70 -5.49 -4.58
C ARG A 26 -0.26 -6.92 -4.33
N ASN A 27 -0.35 -7.41 -3.09
CA ASN A 27 -0.05 -8.81 -2.76
C ASN A 27 -0.98 -9.80 -3.48
N GLN A 28 -2.27 -9.47 -3.61
CA GLN A 28 -3.21 -10.29 -4.37
C GLN A 28 -2.85 -10.32 -5.86
N MET A 29 -2.55 -9.15 -6.45
CA MET A 29 -2.18 -9.05 -7.86
C MET A 29 -0.88 -9.79 -8.18
N LEU A 30 0.12 -9.71 -7.31
CA LEU A 30 1.34 -10.51 -7.40
C LEU A 30 1.06 -12.02 -7.40
N LYS A 31 0.14 -12.49 -6.53
CA LYS A 31 -0.27 -13.90 -6.50
C LYS A 31 -0.99 -14.34 -7.78
N GLU A 32 -1.75 -13.42 -8.38
CA GLU A 32 -2.46 -13.63 -9.64
C GLU A 32 -1.57 -13.45 -10.88
N GLY A 33 -0.28 -13.11 -10.71
CA GLY A 33 0.65 -12.86 -11.82
C GLY A 33 0.30 -11.61 -12.64
N LYS A 34 -0.44 -10.66 -12.05
CA LYS A 34 -0.87 -9.42 -12.70
C LYS A 34 0.16 -8.31 -12.47
N ASP A 35 0.20 -7.40 -13.43
CA ASP A 35 0.99 -6.18 -13.35
C ASP A 35 0.59 -5.34 -12.12
N THR A 36 1.58 -4.92 -11.32
CA THR A 36 1.36 -4.13 -10.11
C THR A 36 1.92 -2.71 -10.17
N GLU A 37 2.49 -2.29 -11.30
CA GLU A 37 3.23 -1.02 -11.40
C GLU A 37 2.38 0.17 -10.95
N LEU A 38 1.13 0.24 -11.40
CA LEU A 38 0.21 1.31 -11.00
C LEU A 38 -0.10 1.31 -9.49
N VAL A 39 -0.19 0.13 -8.88
CA VAL A 39 -0.45 0.01 -7.44
C VAL A 39 0.80 0.35 -6.63
N ASP A 40 1.96 -0.02 -7.14
CA ASP A 40 3.26 0.29 -6.56
C ASP A 40 3.54 1.80 -6.58
N ASP A 41 3.22 2.49 -7.69
CA ASP A 41 3.33 3.95 -7.82
C ASP A 41 2.46 4.71 -6.79
N VAL A 42 1.22 4.24 -6.61
CA VAL A 42 0.30 4.85 -5.63
C VAL A 42 0.76 4.54 -4.20
N LEU A 43 1.21 3.32 -3.93
CA LEU A 43 1.79 2.95 -2.63
C LEU A 43 3.00 3.82 -2.29
N MET A 44 3.89 4.08 -3.25
CA MET A 44 5.06 4.94 -3.04
C MET A 44 4.63 6.35 -2.64
N LYS A 45 3.68 6.96 -3.35
CA LYS A 45 3.12 8.28 -3.01
C LYS A 45 2.47 8.32 -1.62
N VAL A 46 1.81 7.22 -1.23
CA VAL A 46 1.19 7.11 0.09
C VAL A 46 2.26 6.97 1.18
N ILE A 47 3.32 6.18 0.96
CA ILE A 47 4.45 6.04 1.90
C ILE A 47 5.17 7.38 2.09
N GLU A 48 5.50 8.09 1.01
CA GLU A 48 6.16 9.40 1.08
C GLU A 48 5.36 10.41 1.91
N LYS A 49 4.03 10.36 1.83
CA LYS A 49 3.13 11.20 2.64
C LYS A 49 2.98 10.71 4.09
N ILE A 50 3.14 9.40 4.35
CA ILE A 50 3.01 8.78 5.68
C ILE A 50 4.35 8.71 6.43
N GLU A 51 5.51 8.89 5.79
CA GLU A 51 6.85 8.73 6.40
C GLU A 51 7.19 9.71 7.54
N VAL A 52 6.23 10.53 7.98
CA VAL A 52 6.20 11.01 9.37
C VAL A 52 5.71 9.86 10.26
N PRO A 53 6.60 9.15 10.97
CA PRO A 53 6.47 7.71 11.22
C PRO A 53 5.37 7.37 12.25
N PRO A 54 4.67 6.25 12.03
CA PRO A 54 4.43 5.29 13.09
C PRO A 54 5.27 4.04 12.83
N GLU A 55 6.02 3.64 13.85
CA GLU A 55 7.02 2.58 13.83
C GLU A 55 6.54 1.29 13.17
N LYS A 56 7.44 0.68 12.40
CA LYS A 56 7.25 -0.59 11.71
C LYS A 56 6.87 -1.68 12.72
N GLU A 57 5.58 -1.96 12.88
CA GLU A 57 5.14 -3.23 13.45
C GLU A 57 5.57 -4.35 12.50
N LYS A 58 6.60 -5.08 12.93
CA LYS A 58 7.11 -6.30 12.32
C LYS A 58 5.99 -7.35 12.28
N ARG A 59 5.10 -7.30 11.29
CA ARG A 59 4.17 -8.40 11.02
C ARG A 59 4.97 -9.59 10.50
N GLY A 60 5.14 -10.56 11.39
CA GLY A 60 5.97 -11.74 11.23
C GLY A 60 5.72 -12.50 9.93
N ARG A 61 6.83 -13.02 9.40
CA ARG A 61 6.89 -14.08 8.39
C ARG A 61 5.90 -15.19 8.77
N ARG A 62 4.83 -15.37 8.00
CA ARG A 62 4.13 -16.66 7.99
C ARG A 62 4.96 -17.59 7.11
N SER A 63 5.72 -18.48 7.75
CA SER A 63 6.39 -19.61 7.08
C SER A 63 5.34 -20.39 6.29
N HIS A 64 5.54 -20.46 4.98
CA HIS A 64 4.95 -21.50 4.16
C HIS A 64 5.86 -22.72 4.33
N GLU A 65 5.59 -23.53 5.35
CA GLU A 65 6.25 -24.82 5.52
C GLU A 65 5.65 -25.79 4.49
N GLU A 66 6.51 -26.27 3.61
CA GLU A 66 6.24 -27.29 2.60
C GLU A 66 5.80 -28.60 3.26
N ARG A 67 4.67 -29.17 2.84
CA ARG A 67 4.50 -30.63 2.81
C ARG A 67 3.40 -31.08 1.85
#